data_AF-A0A8B6Y4L5-F1
#
_entry.id   AF-A0A8B6Y4L5-F1
#
_cell.length_a   1.000
_cell.length_b   1.000
_cell.length_c   1.000
_cell.angle_alpha   90.00
_cell.angle_beta   90.00
_cell.angle_gamma   90.00
#
_symmetry.space_group_name_H-M   'P 1'
#
loop_
_entity.id
_entity.type
_entity.pdbx_description
1 polymer ?
#
loop_
_entity_poly.entity_id
_entity_poly.type
_entity_poly.pdbx_seq_one_letter_code
_entity_poly.pdbx_strand_id
1 'polypeptide(L)'
;GAKDFPMPLHKPFNLDPKTGYPYPEDCAKFSWADYYFTEAAGQAFQNLYDNVDGLRDEWAQFWKKTADVFKEEPSVIGYELINEPFCGNVFKHPTLLIPGVADYLNLQPTYDALQKAIRQVDEEHNIFFEGVTWDFFEVGFTEVPGGKQYQNRSVLSYHYYEPPDFSKKLNFEARLLDLKRLKCGGFLTEMFTVGTDFNSMFEMFDLCDKFKQSWHGWMYKSYGCIEQNLGCLNMSSPGKESIQIANTSRTYPQAVAGRTQSYAFDIKTKVFTLVYETVGSCKSGRTIVYFNKNLHYPNGYRYEINPNFKVTPSENEYFLYLDEVNKVPNTVVTFKLFPLSFTDSEDIHPVTVMGDKHLSENHNENEKKKK
;
A
#
# COMPACT_ATOMS: atom_id res chain seq x y z
N GLY A 1 25.12 8.39 -20.50
CA GLY A 1 24.77 9.83 -20.56
C GLY A 1 23.46 10.01 -21.31
N ALA A 2 22.73 11.10 -21.06
CA ALA A 2 21.41 11.42 -21.63
C ALA A 2 21.46 11.85 -23.12
N LYS A 3 22.24 11.13 -23.92
CA LYS A 3 22.39 11.42 -25.34
C LYS A 3 21.02 11.36 -26.01
N ASP A 4 20.70 12.40 -26.79
CA ASP A 4 19.44 12.55 -27.52
C ASP A 4 18.17 12.67 -26.64
N PHE A 5 18.30 12.84 -25.31
CA PHE A 5 17.15 13.11 -24.44
C PHE A 5 16.46 14.45 -24.82
N PRO A 6 15.11 14.53 -24.89
CA PRO A 6 14.13 13.53 -24.45
C PRO A 6 13.47 12.79 -25.62
N MET A 7 14.21 12.38 -26.65
CA MET A 7 13.60 11.61 -27.75
C MET A 7 12.90 10.34 -27.21
N PRO A 8 11.72 9.96 -27.76
CA PRO A 8 11.00 10.58 -28.88
C PRO A 8 10.01 11.69 -28.49
N LEU A 9 9.90 12.04 -27.20
CA LEU A 9 8.93 13.03 -26.70
C LEU A 9 9.14 14.40 -27.35
N HIS A 10 10.39 14.79 -27.58
CA HIS A 10 10.76 16.03 -28.24
C HIS A 10 12.18 15.91 -28.83
N LYS A 11 12.53 16.80 -29.79
CA LYS A 11 13.91 16.92 -30.29
C LYS A 11 14.89 17.08 -29.11
N PRO A 12 16.15 16.58 -29.24
CA PRO A 12 17.12 16.62 -28.17
C PRO A 12 17.23 18.00 -27.51
N PHE A 13 17.23 18.02 -26.18
CA PHE A 13 17.45 19.24 -25.41
C PHE A 13 18.92 19.63 -25.45
N ASN A 14 19.18 20.94 -25.35
CA ASN A 14 20.53 21.44 -25.21
C ASN A 14 21.03 21.10 -23.80
N LEU A 15 22.27 20.63 -23.71
CA LEU A 15 22.89 20.32 -22.43
C LEU A 15 23.70 21.52 -21.94
N ASP A 16 23.57 21.84 -20.65
CA ASP A 16 24.47 22.78 -19.99
C ASP A 16 25.89 22.19 -20.00
N PRO A 17 26.88 22.85 -20.62
CA PRO A 17 28.24 22.33 -20.72
C PRO A 17 28.94 22.15 -19.37
N LYS A 18 28.46 22.79 -18.29
CA LYS A 18 29.01 22.64 -16.95
C LYS A 18 28.50 21.39 -16.24
N THR A 19 27.20 21.10 -16.36
CA THR A 19 26.55 20.02 -15.61
C THR A 19 26.33 18.76 -16.45
N GLY A 20 26.26 18.91 -17.77
CA GLY A 20 25.91 17.83 -18.70
C GLY A 20 24.41 17.51 -18.72
N TYR A 21 23.56 18.31 -18.06
CA TYR A 21 22.11 18.09 -17.99
C TYR A 21 21.33 19.07 -18.85
N PRO A 22 20.10 18.73 -19.26
CA PRO A 22 19.20 19.69 -19.90
C PRO A 22 18.86 20.87 -18.98
N TYR A 23 18.55 22.01 -19.57
CA TYR A 23 18.14 23.20 -18.82
C TYR A 23 16.78 23.01 -18.14
N PRO A 24 16.55 23.57 -16.93
CA PRO A 24 15.27 23.44 -16.22
C PRO A 24 14.05 23.88 -17.03
N GLU A 25 14.17 24.96 -17.81
CA GLU A 25 13.11 25.47 -18.69
C GLU A 25 12.77 24.52 -19.84
N ASP A 26 13.73 23.70 -20.30
CA ASP A 26 13.47 22.65 -21.28
C ASP A 26 12.74 21.48 -20.61
N CYS A 27 13.20 21.05 -19.43
CA CYS A 27 12.54 20.00 -18.65
C CYS A 27 11.11 20.36 -18.21
N ALA A 28 10.80 21.64 -18.03
CA ALA A 28 9.48 22.11 -17.63
C ALA A 28 8.41 22.06 -18.76
N LYS A 29 8.78 21.67 -19.98
CA LYS A 29 7.86 21.63 -21.14
C LYS A 29 6.86 20.47 -21.12
N PHE A 30 7.17 19.42 -20.38
CA PHE A 30 6.35 18.19 -20.31
C PHE A 30 6.12 17.81 -18.85
N SER A 31 5.10 16.97 -18.62
CA SER A 31 4.88 16.41 -17.28
C SER A 31 6.03 15.47 -16.94
N TRP A 32 6.39 15.39 -15.65
CA TRP A 32 7.52 14.55 -15.23
C TRP A 32 7.34 13.08 -15.66
N ALA A 33 6.09 12.58 -15.64
CA ALA A 33 5.75 11.21 -16.02
C ALA A 33 6.00 10.92 -17.50
N ASP A 34 5.88 11.92 -18.39
CA ASP A 34 6.10 11.76 -19.82
C ASP A 34 7.55 11.33 -20.12
N TYR A 35 8.50 11.72 -19.28
CA TYR A 35 9.91 11.42 -19.47
C TYR A 35 10.27 9.94 -19.29
N TYR A 36 9.43 9.14 -18.62
CA TYR A 36 9.62 7.69 -18.50
C TYR A 36 9.59 6.99 -19.86
N PHE A 37 8.84 7.54 -20.82
CA PHE A 37 8.72 7.01 -22.18
C PHE A 37 9.84 7.49 -23.13
N THR A 38 10.87 8.16 -22.62
CA THR A 38 12.04 8.54 -23.43
C THR A 38 13.02 7.38 -23.59
N GLU A 39 13.73 7.33 -24.71
CA GLU A 39 14.72 6.28 -24.99
C GLU A 39 15.82 6.25 -23.93
N ALA A 40 16.29 7.43 -23.51
CA ALA A 40 17.32 7.54 -22.49
C ALA A 40 16.84 7.05 -21.11
N ALA A 41 15.59 7.33 -20.71
CA ALA A 41 15.02 6.80 -19.47
C ALA A 41 14.87 5.28 -19.53
N GLY A 42 14.27 4.75 -20.60
CA GLY A 42 14.13 3.30 -20.78
C GLY A 42 15.48 2.57 -20.79
N GLN A 43 16.51 3.14 -21.44
CA GLN A 43 17.85 2.59 -21.42
C GLN A 43 18.51 2.66 -20.03
N ALA A 44 18.25 3.71 -19.25
CA ALA A 44 18.77 3.82 -17.88
C ALA A 44 18.17 2.74 -16.97
N PHE A 45 16.85 2.53 -17.00
CA PHE A 45 16.20 1.43 -16.29
C PHE A 45 16.73 0.07 -16.75
N GLN A 46 16.84 -0.16 -18.06
CA GLN A 46 17.38 -1.42 -18.56
C GLN A 46 18.81 -1.67 -18.12
N ASN A 47 19.68 -0.64 -18.09
CA ASN A 47 21.05 -0.78 -17.59
C ASN A 47 21.09 -1.19 -16.12
N LEU A 48 20.16 -0.67 -15.30
CA LEU A 48 20.02 -1.07 -13.90
C LEU A 48 19.62 -2.54 -13.79
N TYR A 49 18.66 -3.00 -14.60
CA TYR A 49 18.19 -4.39 -14.56
C TYR A 49 19.20 -5.40 -15.14
N ASP A 50 19.89 -5.02 -16.22
CA ASP A 50 20.92 -5.85 -16.88
C ASP A 50 22.25 -5.87 -16.11
N ASN A 51 22.36 -5.10 -15.02
CA ASN A 51 23.59 -4.91 -14.25
C ASN A 51 24.76 -4.38 -15.10
N VAL A 52 24.48 -3.48 -16.04
CA VAL A 52 25.52 -2.83 -16.84
C VAL A 52 26.47 -2.10 -15.90
N ASP A 53 27.78 -2.31 -16.08
CA ASP A 53 28.85 -1.73 -15.25
C ASP A 53 28.69 -1.96 -13.74
N GLY A 54 27.97 -3.01 -13.32
CA GLY A 54 27.75 -3.32 -11.90
C GLY A 54 26.68 -2.47 -11.21
N LEU A 55 25.83 -1.74 -11.96
CA LEU A 55 24.82 -0.84 -11.38
C LEU A 55 23.85 -1.55 -10.42
N ARG A 56 23.42 -2.77 -10.74
CA ARG A 56 22.55 -3.56 -9.87
C ARG A 56 23.28 -4.02 -8.62
N ASP A 57 24.57 -4.36 -8.76
CA ASP A 57 25.39 -4.77 -7.63
C ASP A 57 25.59 -3.60 -6.65
N GLU A 58 25.87 -2.40 -7.15
CA GLU A 58 25.95 -1.18 -6.34
C GLU A 58 24.61 -0.86 -5.67
N TRP A 59 23.49 -1.05 -6.37
CA TRP A 59 22.16 -0.90 -5.77
C TRP A 59 21.90 -1.92 -4.65
N ALA A 60 22.32 -3.17 -4.85
CA ALA A 60 22.25 -4.19 -3.82
C ALA A 60 23.17 -3.86 -2.62
N GLN A 61 24.35 -3.26 -2.84
CA GLN A 61 25.21 -2.78 -1.76
C GLN A 61 24.60 -1.60 -1.00
N PHE A 62 23.94 -0.67 -1.69
CA PHE A 62 23.16 0.39 -1.04
C PHE A 62 22.12 -0.20 -0.08
N TRP A 63 21.32 -1.15 -0.55
CA TRP A 63 20.29 -1.78 0.27
C TRP A 63 20.85 -2.60 1.43
N LYS A 64 21.93 -3.37 1.20
CA LYS A 64 22.65 -4.05 2.26
C LYS A 64 23.16 -3.07 3.31
N LYS A 65 23.70 -1.92 2.91
CA LYS A 65 24.20 -0.91 3.85
C LYS A 65 23.07 -0.29 4.66
N THR A 66 21.94 0.02 4.03
CA THR A 66 20.73 0.51 4.71
C THR A 66 20.23 -0.51 5.73
N ALA A 67 20.10 -1.78 5.34
CA ALA A 67 19.66 -2.84 6.23
C ALA A 67 20.61 -3.04 7.42
N ASP A 68 21.94 -3.02 7.19
CA ASP A 68 22.92 -3.16 8.27
C ASP A 68 22.80 -2.05 9.34
N VAL A 69 22.37 -0.86 8.94
CA VAL A 69 22.13 0.28 9.86
C VAL A 69 20.85 0.09 10.66
N PHE A 70 19.77 -0.43 10.04
CA PHE A 70 18.44 -0.47 10.63
C PHE A 70 18.00 -1.84 11.16
N LYS A 71 18.79 -2.90 11.01
CA LYS A 71 18.41 -4.27 11.39
C LYS A 71 18.01 -4.47 12.85
N GLU A 72 18.45 -3.60 13.75
CA GLU A 72 18.10 -3.64 15.19
C GLU A 72 16.98 -2.65 15.56
N GLU A 73 16.43 -1.90 14.61
CA GLU A 73 15.40 -0.88 14.88
C GLU A 73 13.99 -1.47 14.74
N PRO A 74 13.28 -1.79 15.84
CA PRO A 74 11.97 -2.45 15.78
C PRO A 74 10.86 -1.56 15.19
N SER A 75 11.09 -0.24 15.07
CA SER A 75 10.14 0.69 14.46
C SER A 75 10.19 0.66 12.93
N VAL A 76 11.24 0.08 12.33
CA VAL A 76 11.31 -0.15 10.89
C VAL A 76 10.48 -1.39 10.58
N ILE A 77 9.50 -1.28 9.70
CA ILE A 77 8.65 -2.43 9.34
C ILE A 77 9.18 -3.20 8.13
N GLY A 78 10.07 -2.60 7.35
CA GLY A 78 10.65 -3.19 6.16
C GLY A 78 11.32 -2.18 5.21
N TYR A 79 11.75 -2.70 4.07
CA TYR A 79 12.47 -1.96 3.03
C TYR A 79 11.74 -2.08 1.69
N GLU A 80 11.29 -0.96 1.14
CA GLU A 80 10.66 -0.88 -0.19
C GLU A 80 11.73 -0.67 -1.26
N LEU A 81 11.95 -1.69 -2.09
CA LEU A 81 13.16 -1.79 -2.92
C LEU A 81 13.28 -0.67 -3.95
N ILE A 82 12.14 -0.25 -4.53
CA ILE A 82 12.01 0.84 -5.49
C ILE A 82 10.56 1.31 -5.52
N ASN A 83 10.37 2.63 -5.63
CA ASN A 83 9.08 3.27 -5.89
C ASN A 83 8.80 3.31 -7.39
N GLU A 84 7.62 2.86 -7.81
CA GLU A 84 7.12 2.94 -9.21
C GLU A 84 8.16 2.50 -10.25
N PRO A 85 8.62 1.24 -10.21
CA PRO A 85 9.60 0.74 -11.18
C PRO A 85 9.04 0.85 -12.61
N PHE A 86 9.86 1.35 -13.53
CA PHE A 86 9.51 1.35 -14.95
C PHE A 86 9.95 0.06 -15.64
N CYS A 87 9.26 -0.30 -16.72
CA CYS A 87 9.43 -1.60 -17.36
C CYS A 87 10.80 -1.86 -18.01
N GLY A 88 11.61 -0.84 -18.29
CA GLY A 88 12.90 -0.98 -18.97
C GLY A 88 12.90 -0.33 -20.37
N ASN A 89 13.74 -0.84 -21.29
CA ASN A 89 13.90 -0.24 -22.62
C ASN A 89 12.88 -0.81 -23.63
N VAL A 90 11.73 -0.16 -23.71
CA VAL A 90 10.64 -0.52 -24.64
C VAL A 90 10.96 -0.34 -26.12
N PHE A 91 11.97 0.45 -26.47
CA PHE A 91 12.39 0.64 -27.86
C PHE A 91 13.19 -0.56 -28.40
N LYS A 92 13.93 -1.24 -27.51
CA LYS A 92 14.62 -2.49 -27.82
C LYS A 92 13.73 -3.71 -27.59
N HIS A 93 12.91 -3.68 -26.55
CA HIS A 93 12.05 -4.79 -26.13
C HIS A 93 10.60 -4.32 -25.93
N PRO A 94 9.83 -4.12 -27.01
CA PRO A 94 8.46 -3.59 -26.92
C PRO A 94 7.50 -4.44 -26.08
N THR A 95 7.78 -5.74 -25.95
CA THR A 95 6.99 -6.67 -25.13
C THR A 95 7.02 -6.34 -23.65
N LEU A 96 7.95 -5.51 -23.17
CA LEU A 96 7.99 -5.05 -21.78
C LEU A 96 6.76 -4.23 -21.38
N LEU A 97 6.00 -3.70 -22.34
CA LEU A 97 4.72 -3.02 -22.10
C LEU A 97 3.55 -3.99 -21.87
N ILE A 98 3.72 -5.27 -22.20
CA ILE A 98 2.67 -6.28 -21.92
C ILE A 98 2.65 -6.50 -20.41
N PRO A 99 1.47 -6.42 -19.75
CA PRO A 99 1.38 -6.59 -18.32
C PRO A 99 2.05 -7.87 -17.81
N GLY A 100 2.78 -7.76 -16.71
CA GLY A 100 3.54 -8.84 -16.07
C GLY A 100 4.87 -9.23 -16.74
N VAL A 101 5.14 -8.82 -17.99
CA VAL A 101 6.37 -9.23 -18.69
C VAL A 101 7.60 -8.57 -18.07
N ALA A 102 7.53 -7.28 -17.75
CA ALA A 102 8.64 -6.57 -17.12
C ALA A 102 8.87 -7.01 -15.67
N ASP A 103 7.80 -7.27 -14.92
CA ASP A 103 7.87 -7.83 -13.57
C ASP A 103 8.67 -9.13 -13.56
N TYR A 104 8.38 -10.05 -14.49
CA TYR A 104 9.09 -11.32 -14.58
C TYR A 104 10.52 -11.18 -15.12
N LEU A 105 10.72 -10.47 -16.23
CA LEU A 105 12.02 -10.44 -16.91
C LEU A 105 13.04 -9.52 -16.25
N ASN A 106 12.59 -8.37 -15.73
CA ASN A 106 13.46 -7.32 -15.23
C ASN A 106 13.41 -7.22 -13.70
N LEU A 107 12.21 -7.13 -13.12
CA LEU A 107 12.08 -6.81 -11.68
C LEU A 107 12.35 -8.01 -10.77
N GLN A 108 11.78 -9.19 -11.05
CA GLN A 108 11.99 -10.40 -10.24
C GLN A 108 13.48 -10.73 -10.03
N PRO A 109 14.31 -10.93 -11.08
CA PRO A 109 15.73 -11.24 -10.88
C PRO A 109 16.48 -10.10 -10.19
N THR A 110 16.03 -8.86 -10.37
CA THR A 110 16.60 -7.71 -9.70
C THR A 110 16.30 -7.74 -8.21
N TYR A 111 15.03 -7.92 -7.83
CA TYR A 111 14.62 -8.00 -6.43
C TYR A 111 15.24 -9.20 -5.71
N ASP A 112 15.44 -10.33 -6.37
CA ASP A 112 16.18 -11.47 -5.82
C ASP A 112 17.64 -11.10 -5.48
N ALA A 113 18.31 -10.34 -6.35
CA ALA A 113 19.68 -9.89 -6.11
C ALA A 113 19.77 -8.91 -4.93
N LEU A 114 18.87 -7.93 -4.87
CA LEU A 114 18.78 -6.96 -3.78
C LEU A 114 18.46 -7.64 -2.45
N GLN A 115 17.46 -8.53 -2.46
CA GLN A 115 17.05 -9.31 -1.31
C GLN A 115 18.21 -10.14 -0.76
N LYS A 116 18.95 -10.83 -1.64
CA LYS A 116 20.10 -11.65 -1.24
C LYS A 116 21.19 -10.80 -0.57
N ALA A 117 21.35 -9.56 -0.96
CA ALA A 117 22.30 -8.65 -0.32
C ALA A 117 21.81 -8.19 1.07
N ILE A 118 20.52 -7.84 1.20
CA ILE A 118 19.88 -7.49 2.47
C ILE A 118 19.98 -8.64 3.48
N ARG A 119 19.65 -9.88 3.06
CA ARG A 119 19.67 -11.07 3.93
C ARG A 119 21.05 -11.48 4.43
N GLN A 120 22.14 -10.91 3.88
CA GLN A 120 23.47 -11.10 4.47
C GLN A 120 23.63 -10.40 5.83
N VAL A 121 22.78 -9.42 6.14
CA VAL A 121 22.89 -8.60 7.36
C VAL A 121 21.61 -8.53 8.17
N ASP A 122 20.44 -8.80 7.59
CA ASP A 122 19.14 -8.70 8.25
C ASP A 122 18.19 -9.81 7.80
N GLU A 123 17.79 -10.69 8.71
CA GLU A 123 16.87 -11.80 8.44
C GLU A 123 15.41 -11.53 8.83
N GLU A 124 15.11 -10.41 9.49
CA GLU A 124 13.84 -10.19 10.18
C GLU A 124 12.93 -9.20 9.44
N HIS A 125 13.46 -8.05 9.02
CA HIS A 125 12.64 -7.00 8.41
C HIS A 125 12.00 -7.44 7.10
N ASN A 126 10.77 -6.97 6.85
CA ASN A 126 10.05 -7.29 5.63
C ASN A 126 10.70 -6.63 4.41
N ILE A 127 10.54 -7.26 3.24
CA ILE A 127 10.89 -6.63 1.95
C ILE A 127 9.59 -6.28 1.23
N PHE A 128 9.44 -5.00 0.95
CA PHE A 128 8.36 -4.43 0.17
C PHE A 128 8.83 -4.35 -1.29
N PHE A 129 8.02 -4.86 -2.21
CA PHE A 129 8.35 -4.92 -3.62
C PHE A 129 7.14 -4.55 -4.47
N GLU A 130 7.37 -3.72 -5.48
CA GLU A 130 6.34 -3.24 -6.41
C GLU A 130 6.51 -3.86 -7.79
N GLY A 131 5.39 -4.08 -8.49
CA GLY A 131 5.38 -4.31 -9.94
C GLY A 131 5.36 -3.00 -10.73
N VAL A 132 5.41 -3.07 -12.05
CA VAL A 132 5.17 -1.88 -12.89
C VAL A 132 3.75 -1.33 -12.66
N THR A 133 3.60 -0.01 -12.67
CA THR A 133 2.38 0.65 -12.17
C THR A 133 1.10 0.38 -12.98
N TRP A 134 1.21 -0.16 -14.19
CA TRP A 134 0.05 -0.50 -15.04
C TRP A 134 -0.32 -1.99 -15.02
N ASP A 135 0.30 -2.81 -14.18
CA ASP A 135 -0.08 -4.22 -13.98
C ASP A 135 -1.37 -4.35 -13.16
N PHE A 136 -2.48 -3.92 -13.78
CA PHE A 136 -3.76 -3.77 -13.12
C PHE A 136 -4.36 -5.10 -12.64
N PHE A 137 -4.37 -6.13 -13.49
CA PHE A 137 -5.08 -7.39 -13.21
C PHE A 137 -4.24 -8.42 -12.46
N GLU A 138 -2.95 -8.50 -12.74
CA GLU A 138 -2.03 -9.48 -12.14
C GLU A 138 -0.59 -8.95 -12.29
N VAL A 139 0.19 -9.04 -11.22
CA VAL A 139 1.64 -8.76 -11.25
C VAL A 139 2.40 -9.97 -11.80
N GLY A 140 3.46 -9.73 -12.56
CA GLY A 140 4.16 -10.80 -13.28
C GLY A 140 5.11 -11.66 -12.46
N PHE A 141 5.29 -11.37 -11.16
CA PHE A 141 6.16 -12.16 -10.29
C PHE A 141 5.69 -13.60 -10.18
N THR A 142 6.60 -14.56 -10.29
CA THR A 142 6.30 -16.00 -10.06
C THR A 142 6.46 -16.41 -8.60
N GLU A 143 7.27 -15.67 -7.84
CA GLU A 143 7.49 -15.82 -6.41
C GLU A 143 7.89 -14.49 -5.77
N VAL A 144 7.91 -14.46 -4.44
CA VAL A 144 8.40 -13.30 -3.67
C VAL A 144 9.92 -13.17 -3.78
N PRO A 145 10.52 -11.99 -3.52
CA PRO A 145 11.98 -11.82 -3.53
C PRO A 145 12.71 -12.83 -2.62
N GLY A 146 13.65 -13.57 -3.19
CA GLY A 146 14.41 -14.64 -2.54
C GLY A 146 13.70 -16.00 -2.46
N GLY A 147 12.46 -16.06 -2.97
CA GLY A 147 11.64 -17.25 -3.10
C GLY A 147 10.90 -17.70 -1.86
N LYS A 148 10.29 -18.90 -1.95
CA LYS A 148 9.29 -19.44 -1.00
C LYS A 148 9.64 -19.30 0.49
N GLN A 149 10.91 -19.42 0.87
CA GLN A 149 11.35 -19.35 2.27
C GLN A 149 11.21 -17.95 2.91
N TYR A 150 10.99 -16.91 2.08
CA TYR A 150 10.83 -15.52 2.51
C TYR A 150 9.38 -15.03 2.43
N GLN A 151 8.42 -15.89 2.06
CA GLN A 151 6.99 -15.55 1.99
C GLN A 151 6.43 -14.88 3.25
N ASN A 152 6.94 -15.27 4.42
CA ASN A 152 6.53 -14.71 5.71
C ASN A 152 7.16 -13.34 6.04
N ARG A 153 8.06 -12.82 5.20
CA ARG A 153 8.74 -11.53 5.35
C ARG A 153 8.84 -10.76 4.02
N SER A 154 7.82 -10.93 3.18
CA SER A 154 7.66 -10.23 1.91
C SER A 154 6.28 -9.57 1.87
N VAL A 155 6.25 -8.37 1.30
CA VAL A 155 5.04 -7.56 1.16
C VAL A 155 4.97 -7.05 -0.26
N LEU A 156 3.91 -7.40 -1.00
CA LEU A 156 3.64 -6.77 -2.29
C LEU A 156 3.11 -5.37 -2.00
N SER A 157 3.90 -4.35 -2.32
CA SER A 157 3.46 -2.96 -2.31
C SER A 157 2.84 -2.61 -3.66
N TYR A 158 1.82 -1.75 -3.62
CA TYR A 158 1.12 -1.30 -4.82
C TYR A 158 0.51 0.07 -4.58
N HIS A 159 0.29 0.79 -5.67
CA HIS A 159 -0.30 2.14 -5.65
C HIS A 159 -1.74 2.10 -6.19
N TYR A 160 -2.48 3.18 -5.96
CA TYR A 160 -3.72 3.44 -6.68
C TYR A 160 -3.79 4.88 -7.19
N TYR A 161 -3.80 5.04 -8.51
CA TYR A 161 -3.97 6.31 -9.19
C TYR A 161 -4.80 6.15 -10.47
N GLU A 162 -5.77 7.03 -10.69
CA GLU A 162 -6.58 7.05 -11.92
C GLU A 162 -6.16 8.23 -12.80
N PRO A 163 -5.47 8.03 -13.93
CA PRO A 163 -4.81 6.79 -14.45
C PRO A 163 -3.50 6.44 -13.71
N PRO A 164 -2.91 5.23 -13.89
CA PRO A 164 -3.24 4.18 -14.86
C PRO A 164 -4.36 3.21 -14.45
N ASP A 165 -4.77 3.21 -13.18
CA ASP A 165 -5.91 2.44 -12.71
C ASP A 165 -7.23 3.00 -13.25
N PHE A 166 -8.28 2.18 -13.17
CA PHE A 166 -9.62 2.56 -13.63
C PHE A 166 -10.75 2.04 -12.71
N SER A 167 -10.43 1.27 -11.67
CA SER A 167 -11.42 0.80 -10.70
C SER A 167 -10.81 0.39 -9.37
N LYS A 168 -11.16 1.12 -8.30
CA LYS A 168 -10.67 0.87 -6.93
C LYS A 168 -10.95 -0.57 -6.50
N LYS A 169 -12.20 -0.99 -6.65
CA LYS A 169 -12.64 -2.34 -6.26
C LYS A 169 -11.91 -3.43 -7.03
N LEU A 170 -11.78 -3.31 -8.36
CA LEU A 170 -11.08 -4.31 -9.16
C LEU A 170 -9.59 -4.35 -8.84
N ASN A 171 -8.95 -3.22 -8.55
CA ASN A 171 -7.55 -3.18 -8.12
C ASN A 171 -7.37 -3.98 -6.82
N PHE A 172 -8.20 -3.76 -5.78
CA PHE A 172 -8.13 -4.59 -4.56
C PHE A 172 -8.39 -6.08 -4.82
N GLU A 173 -9.37 -6.41 -5.68
CA GLU A 173 -9.66 -7.81 -6.03
C GLU A 173 -8.46 -8.48 -6.73
N ALA A 174 -7.83 -7.78 -7.67
CA ALA A 174 -6.61 -8.22 -8.34
C ALA A 174 -5.44 -8.42 -7.36
N ARG A 175 -5.17 -7.40 -6.54
CA ARG A 175 -4.11 -7.48 -5.53
C ARG A 175 -4.32 -8.62 -4.54
N LEU A 176 -5.55 -8.87 -4.06
CA LEU A 176 -5.81 -10.01 -3.18
C LEU A 176 -5.56 -11.38 -3.86
N LEU A 177 -5.80 -11.50 -5.17
CA LEU A 177 -5.43 -12.70 -5.92
C LEU A 177 -3.90 -12.85 -5.98
N ASP A 178 -3.17 -11.76 -6.23
CA ASP A 178 -1.71 -11.73 -6.20
C ASP A 178 -1.16 -12.14 -4.82
N LEU A 179 -1.67 -11.56 -3.73
CA LEU A 179 -1.27 -11.89 -2.36
C LEU A 179 -1.48 -13.37 -2.04
N LYS A 180 -2.61 -13.94 -2.47
CA LYS A 180 -2.91 -15.37 -2.29
C LYS A 180 -1.98 -16.25 -3.11
N ARG A 181 -1.68 -15.86 -4.34
CA ARG A 181 -0.79 -16.59 -5.26
C ARG A 181 0.66 -16.58 -4.76
N LEU A 182 1.17 -15.41 -4.38
CA LEU A 182 2.53 -15.20 -3.88
C LEU A 182 2.71 -15.60 -2.41
N LYS A 183 1.61 -15.69 -1.65
CA LYS A 183 1.54 -16.01 -0.21
C LYS A 183 2.32 -15.01 0.65
N CYS A 184 2.11 -13.73 0.40
CA CYS A 184 2.80 -12.63 1.05
C CYS A 184 1.82 -11.61 1.65
N GLY A 185 2.35 -10.63 2.39
CA GLY A 185 1.57 -9.48 2.84
C GLY A 185 1.27 -8.50 1.70
N GLY A 186 0.31 -7.60 1.88
CA GLY A 186 0.01 -6.53 0.95
C GLY A 186 -0.03 -5.17 1.65
N PHE A 187 0.35 -4.11 0.93
CA PHE A 187 0.33 -2.76 1.46
C PHE A 187 0.09 -1.75 0.34
N LEU A 188 -0.93 -0.89 0.48
CA LEU A 188 -1.19 0.21 -0.45
C LEU A 188 -0.28 1.40 -0.11
N THR A 189 0.94 1.39 -0.65
CA THR A 189 2.00 2.34 -0.25
C THR A 189 1.78 3.74 -0.80
N GLU A 190 0.90 3.92 -1.78
CA GLU A 190 0.57 5.24 -2.28
C GLU A 190 -0.87 5.35 -2.81
N MET A 191 -1.54 6.43 -2.39
CA MET A 191 -2.83 6.89 -2.92
C MET A 191 -3.05 8.35 -2.51
N PHE A 192 -4.00 9.03 -3.15
CA PHE A 192 -4.43 10.35 -2.70
C PHE A 192 -5.14 10.30 -1.34
N THR A 193 -4.58 10.99 -0.34
CA THR A 193 -5.24 11.26 0.96
C THR A 193 -5.58 12.73 1.16
N VAL A 194 -5.35 13.53 0.14
CA VAL A 194 -5.44 14.98 0.11
C VAL A 194 -5.97 15.38 -1.26
N GLY A 195 -6.80 16.41 -1.34
CA GLY A 195 -7.45 16.81 -2.59
C GLY A 195 -8.82 17.43 -2.34
N THR A 196 -9.59 17.55 -3.42
CA THR A 196 -10.93 18.16 -3.40
C THR A 196 -12.08 17.14 -3.50
N ASP A 197 -11.83 15.92 -3.98
CA ASP A 197 -12.82 14.85 -4.05
C ASP A 197 -12.77 13.92 -2.82
N PHE A 198 -13.37 14.38 -1.73
CA PHE A 198 -13.43 13.62 -0.49
C PHE A 198 -14.28 12.35 -0.59
N ASN A 199 -15.28 12.30 -1.48
CA ASN A 199 -16.13 11.12 -1.60
C ASN A 199 -15.36 9.93 -2.18
N SER A 200 -14.61 10.17 -3.27
CA SER A 200 -13.72 9.17 -3.86
C SER A 200 -12.64 8.70 -2.87
N MET A 201 -12.11 9.62 -2.04
CA MET A 201 -11.16 9.30 -0.99
C MET A 201 -11.78 8.44 0.13
N PHE A 202 -12.99 8.77 0.59
CA PHE A 202 -13.67 7.96 1.60
C PHE A 202 -14.05 6.58 1.08
N GLU A 203 -14.48 6.48 -0.18
CA GLU A 203 -14.70 5.19 -0.85
C GLU A 203 -13.42 4.34 -0.82
N MET A 204 -12.26 4.93 -1.10
CA MET A 204 -10.97 4.25 -1.03
C MET A 204 -10.67 3.73 0.39
N PHE A 205 -10.91 4.55 1.42
CA PHE A 205 -10.69 4.13 2.80
C PHE A 205 -11.61 2.98 3.23
N ASP A 206 -12.88 3.03 2.80
CA ASP A 206 -13.85 1.98 3.09
C ASP A 206 -13.47 0.67 2.37
N LEU A 207 -12.88 0.75 1.18
CA LEU A 207 -12.32 -0.40 0.48
C LEU A 207 -11.06 -0.95 1.20
N CYS A 208 -10.17 -0.09 1.69
CA CYS A 208 -9.03 -0.50 2.51
C CYS A 208 -9.51 -1.30 3.74
N ASP A 209 -10.52 -0.79 4.46
CA ASP A 209 -11.11 -1.45 5.62
C ASP A 209 -11.74 -2.81 5.25
N LYS A 210 -12.55 -2.82 4.17
CA LYS A 210 -13.21 -4.02 3.66
C LYS A 210 -12.21 -5.13 3.31
N PHE A 211 -11.13 -4.78 2.62
CA PHE A 211 -10.10 -5.72 2.18
C PHE A 211 -8.95 -5.87 3.18
N LYS A 212 -9.02 -5.20 4.34
CA LYS A 212 -8.02 -5.24 5.42
C LYS A 212 -6.61 -4.91 4.93
N GLN A 213 -6.48 -3.92 4.07
CA GLN A 213 -5.21 -3.47 3.53
C GLN A 213 -4.78 -2.18 4.23
N SER A 214 -3.56 -2.18 4.76
CA SER A 214 -2.92 -0.97 5.29
C SER A 214 -2.52 -0.04 4.15
N TRP A 215 -2.37 1.24 4.46
CA TRP A 215 -2.08 2.24 3.46
C TRP A 215 -1.20 3.39 3.94
N HIS A 216 -0.50 4.02 3.01
CA HIS A 216 0.13 5.33 3.18
C HIS A 216 -0.48 6.35 2.21
N GLY A 217 -0.65 7.57 2.71
CA GLY A 217 -1.22 8.66 1.93
C GLY A 217 -0.16 9.55 1.32
N TRP A 218 -0.28 9.81 0.02
CA TRP A 218 0.44 10.88 -0.64
C TRP A 218 -0.33 12.19 -0.44
N MET A 219 0.16 13.19 0.30
CA MET A 219 1.47 13.19 0.99
C MET A 219 1.50 14.13 2.21
N TYR A 220 2.23 13.69 3.23
CA TYR A 220 2.65 14.53 4.35
C TYR A 220 4.07 15.07 4.11
N LYS A 221 4.25 16.40 4.18
CA LYS A 221 5.58 17.04 4.14
C LYS A 221 5.62 18.23 5.07
N SER A 222 6.57 18.24 6.00
CA SER A 222 6.80 19.37 6.92
C SER A 222 7.60 20.52 6.28
N TYR A 223 8.11 20.34 5.06
CA TYR A 223 8.92 21.30 4.32
C TYR A 223 8.65 21.21 2.81
N GLY A 224 8.98 22.26 2.06
CA GLY A 224 8.89 22.23 0.60
C GLY A 224 7.46 22.07 0.06
N CYS A 225 6.46 22.35 0.89
CA CYS A 225 5.07 22.52 0.45
C CYS A 225 4.98 23.79 -0.38
N ILE A 226 5.41 23.69 -1.62
CA ILE A 226 4.99 24.61 -2.67
C ILE A 226 3.47 24.44 -2.73
N GLU A 227 2.71 25.50 -2.99
CA GLU A 227 1.28 25.43 -3.34
C GLU A 227 1.05 24.68 -4.66
N GLN A 228 1.74 23.58 -4.89
CA GLN A 228 1.32 22.58 -5.84
C GLN A 228 0.00 22.04 -5.30
N ASN A 229 -1.02 22.03 -6.14
CA ASN A 229 -2.36 21.47 -5.90
C ASN A 229 -2.35 19.96 -5.52
N LEU A 230 -1.20 19.39 -5.16
CA LEU A 230 -0.97 18.01 -4.73
C LEU A 230 -1.21 17.81 -3.22
N GLY A 231 -1.75 18.82 -2.54
CA GLY A 231 -2.37 18.66 -1.21
C GLY A 231 -1.40 18.35 -0.07
N CYS A 232 -0.19 18.92 -0.05
CA CYS A 232 0.73 18.67 1.04
C CYS A 232 0.16 19.10 2.41
N LEU A 233 0.14 18.18 3.38
CA LEU A 233 -0.14 18.48 4.79
C LEU A 233 1.09 19.12 5.44
N ASN A 234 0.99 20.39 5.87
CA ASN A 234 2.03 21.10 6.64
C ASN A 234 1.39 21.91 7.76
N MET A 235 2.00 21.85 8.96
CA MET A 235 1.66 22.53 10.23
C MET A 235 1.65 24.08 10.19
N SER A 236 1.77 24.67 9.01
CA SER A 236 2.00 26.12 8.82
C SER A 236 0.73 26.90 8.44
N SER A 237 -0.43 26.25 8.34
CA SER A 237 -1.71 26.86 7.92
C SER A 237 -2.87 26.44 8.83
N PRO A 238 -3.06 27.13 9.98
CA PRO A 238 -4.14 26.83 10.91
C PRO A 238 -5.52 26.85 10.23
N GLY A 239 -6.24 25.72 10.28
CA GLY A 239 -7.64 25.60 9.85
C GLY A 239 -7.93 24.74 8.61
N LYS A 240 -7.00 24.62 7.64
CA LYS A 240 -7.11 23.61 6.54
C LYS A 240 -6.60 22.24 6.98
N GLU A 241 -5.63 22.23 7.89
CA GLU A 241 -5.11 21.04 8.54
C GLU A 241 -6.22 20.26 9.27
N SER A 242 -7.22 20.95 9.84
CA SER A 242 -8.26 20.31 10.65
C SER A 242 -9.16 19.38 9.85
N ILE A 243 -9.53 19.72 8.60
CA ILE A 243 -10.42 18.88 7.79
C ILE A 243 -9.70 17.67 7.20
N GLN A 244 -8.45 17.84 6.76
CA GLN A 244 -7.67 16.73 6.22
C GLN A 244 -7.26 15.77 7.34
N ILE A 245 -6.84 16.28 8.51
CA ILE A 245 -6.62 15.47 9.72
C ILE A 245 -7.93 14.79 10.15
N ALA A 246 -9.06 15.51 10.14
CA ALA A 246 -10.36 14.92 10.49
C ALA A 246 -10.75 13.76 9.56
N ASN A 247 -10.43 13.89 8.27
CA ASN A 247 -10.83 12.93 7.25
C ASN A 247 -9.90 11.71 7.18
N THR A 248 -8.62 11.88 7.51
CA THR A 248 -7.60 10.81 7.47
C THR A 248 -7.41 10.11 8.81
N SER A 249 -7.71 10.77 9.94
CA SER A 249 -7.76 10.12 11.25
C SER A 249 -9.02 9.26 11.34
N ARG A 250 -8.89 7.93 11.21
CA ARG A 250 -10.01 6.97 11.35
C ARG A 250 -9.86 6.18 12.65
N THR A 251 -10.94 5.64 13.20
CA THR A 251 -10.83 4.59 14.24
C THR A 251 -10.48 3.27 13.54
N TYR A 252 -9.43 2.56 13.97
CA TYR A 252 -9.00 1.31 13.34
C TYR A 252 -8.27 0.38 14.31
N PRO A 253 -8.25 -0.94 14.05
CA PRO A 253 -7.49 -1.87 14.88
C PRO A 253 -5.98 -1.77 14.56
N GLN A 254 -5.20 -1.16 15.44
CA GLN A 254 -3.75 -1.02 15.26
C GLN A 254 -3.04 -2.38 15.44
N ALA A 255 -3.52 -3.20 16.37
CA ALA A 255 -3.03 -4.56 16.57
C ALA A 255 -4.17 -5.44 17.09
N VAL A 256 -4.30 -6.67 16.59
CA VAL A 256 -5.37 -7.60 16.97
C VAL A 256 -4.77 -8.88 17.55
N ALA A 257 -5.20 -9.31 18.72
CA ALA A 257 -4.74 -10.55 19.36
C ALA A 257 -5.39 -11.82 18.79
N GLY A 258 -5.59 -11.84 17.48
CA GLY A 258 -6.32 -12.86 16.74
C GLY A 258 -6.21 -12.66 15.22
N ARG A 259 -7.09 -13.32 14.48
CA ARG A 259 -7.27 -13.14 13.04
C ARG A 259 -8.44 -12.20 12.79
N THR A 260 -8.15 -11.02 12.24
CA THR A 260 -9.18 -10.05 11.84
C THR A 260 -10.06 -10.63 10.74
N GLN A 261 -11.37 -10.67 10.98
CA GLN A 261 -12.38 -11.10 10.01
C GLN A 261 -12.87 -9.89 9.21
N SER A 262 -13.27 -8.84 9.92
CA SER A 262 -13.70 -7.57 9.35
C SER A 262 -13.50 -6.42 10.34
N TYR A 263 -13.37 -5.21 9.81
CA TYR A 263 -13.57 -3.98 10.57
C TYR A 263 -14.09 -2.89 9.63
N ALA A 264 -14.68 -1.85 10.18
CA ALA A 264 -15.12 -0.68 9.43
C ALA A 264 -15.27 0.51 10.37
N PHE A 265 -14.95 1.70 9.87
CA PHE A 265 -15.24 2.98 10.51
C PHE A 265 -16.13 3.83 9.60
N ASP A 266 -17.31 4.19 10.08
CA ASP A 266 -18.19 5.10 9.37
C ASP A 266 -17.83 6.54 9.75
N ILE A 267 -17.33 7.32 8.78
CA ILE A 267 -16.94 8.71 9.00
C ILE A 267 -18.12 9.64 9.32
N LYS A 268 -19.36 9.28 8.97
CA LYS A 268 -20.56 10.08 9.24
C LYS A 268 -21.10 9.81 10.63
N THR A 269 -21.39 8.55 10.94
CA THR A 269 -21.96 8.15 12.25
C THR A 269 -20.90 8.03 13.35
N LYS A 270 -19.62 7.98 12.97
CA LYS A 270 -18.47 7.71 13.85
C LYS A 270 -18.53 6.35 14.54
N VAL A 271 -19.38 5.45 14.06
CA VAL A 271 -19.47 4.07 14.55
C VAL A 271 -18.29 3.28 14.01
N PHE A 272 -17.63 2.53 14.89
CA PHE A 272 -16.58 1.58 14.53
C PHE A 272 -17.00 0.17 14.91
N THR A 273 -16.75 -0.79 14.03
CA THR A 273 -16.94 -2.22 14.30
C THR A 273 -15.66 -2.98 14.00
N LEU A 274 -15.32 -3.95 14.86
CA LEU A 274 -14.23 -4.89 14.69
C LEU A 274 -14.73 -6.30 15.02
N VAL A 275 -14.48 -7.24 14.12
CA VAL A 275 -14.73 -8.67 14.33
C VAL A 275 -13.44 -9.44 14.07
N TYR A 276 -13.03 -10.25 15.03
CA TYR A 276 -11.84 -11.10 14.90
C TYR A 276 -12.05 -12.43 15.61
N GLU A 277 -11.26 -13.42 15.22
CA GLU A 277 -11.24 -14.74 15.83
C GLU A 277 -9.96 -14.89 16.66
N THR A 278 -10.07 -15.26 17.92
CA THR A 278 -8.89 -15.58 18.74
C THR A 278 -8.19 -16.81 18.17
N VAL A 279 -6.86 -16.79 18.10
CA VAL A 279 -6.08 -17.95 17.61
C VAL A 279 -5.07 -18.38 18.67
N GLY A 280 -4.94 -19.69 18.88
CA GLY A 280 -4.05 -20.26 19.90
C GLY A 280 -2.56 -19.97 19.66
N SER A 281 -2.17 -19.73 18.41
CA SER A 281 -0.80 -19.34 18.04
C SER A 281 -0.46 -17.89 18.41
N CYS A 282 -1.46 -17.02 18.60
CA CYS A 282 -1.23 -15.63 18.97
C CYS A 282 -0.98 -15.54 20.47
N LYS A 283 0.22 -15.12 20.86
CA LYS A 283 0.62 -14.99 22.27
C LYS A 283 0.17 -13.68 22.93
N SER A 284 -0.22 -12.67 22.14
CA SER A 284 -0.76 -11.42 22.69
C SER A 284 -2.08 -11.68 23.40
N GLY A 285 -2.26 -11.08 24.58
CA GLY A 285 -3.54 -11.05 25.29
C GLY A 285 -4.30 -9.73 25.12
N ARG A 286 -3.86 -8.89 24.18
CA ARG A 286 -4.38 -7.52 24.03
C ARG A 286 -4.57 -7.15 22.56
N THR A 287 -5.77 -6.70 22.25
CA THR A 287 -6.11 -5.98 21.02
C THR A 287 -6.05 -4.47 21.30
N ILE A 288 -5.48 -3.71 20.37
CA ILE A 288 -5.28 -2.25 20.43
C ILE A 288 -6.09 -1.61 19.31
N VAL A 289 -7.05 -0.77 19.68
CA VAL A 289 -7.84 0.03 18.74
C VAL A 289 -7.42 1.48 18.88
N TYR A 290 -6.90 2.08 17.81
CA TYR A 290 -6.73 3.53 17.77
C TYR A 290 -8.09 4.19 17.63
N PHE A 291 -8.39 5.16 18.49
CA PHE A 291 -9.60 5.95 18.44
C PHE A 291 -9.25 7.39 18.87
N ASN A 292 -9.47 8.37 18.02
CA ASN A 292 -9.19 9.77 18.38
C ASN A 292 -10.40 10.35 19.12
N LYS A 293 -10.42 10.23 20.47
CA LYS A 293 -11.57 10.68 21.28
C LYS A 293 -11.91 12.15 21.04
N ASN A 294 -10.92 13.03 21.11
CA ASN A 294 -11.16 14.48 20.99
C ASN A 294 -11.77 14.86 19.64
N LEU A 295 -11.40 14.14 18.58
CA LEU A 295 -11.86 14.42 17.23
C LEU A 295 -13.23 13.78 16.93
N HIS A 296 -13.42 12.50 17.26
CA HIS A 296 -14.60 11.73 16.83
C HIS A 296 -15.63 11.47 17.92
N TYR A 297 -15.23 11.60 19.19
CA TYR A 297 -16.05 11.31 20.37
C TYR A 297 -15.94 12.43 21.44
N PRO A 298 -16.05 13.72 21.07
CA PRO A 298 -15.77 14.83 21.99
C PRO A 298 -16.72 14.87 23.21
N ASN A 299 -17.95 14.38 23.03
CA ASN A 299 -18.94 14.28 24.09
C ASN A 299 -18.90 12.94 24.85
N GLY A 300 -17.93 12.07 24.55
CA GLY A 300 -17.81 10.71 25.07
C GLY A 300 -18.32 9.64 24.09
N TYR A 301 -18.10 8.38 24.48
CA TYR A 301 -18.43 7.19 23.70
C TYR A 301 -19.04 6.10 24.57
N ARG A 302 -19.72 5.14 23.94
CA ARG A 302 -20.11 3.84 24.51
C ARG A 302 -19.54 2.72 23.65
N TYR A 303 -19.37 1.55 24.21
CA TYR A 303 -18.91 0.37 23.47
C TYR A 303 -19.72 -0.88 23.82
N GLU A 304 -19.71 -1.83 22.91
CA GLU A 304 -20.22 -3.19 23.10
C GLU A 304 -19.09 -4.16 22.78
N ILE A 305 -18.89 -5.16 23.64
CA ILE A 305 -17.89 -6.21 23.42
C ILE A 305 -18.44 -7.57 23.80
N ASN A 306 -18.27 -8.55 22.91
CA ASN A 306 -18.65 -9.93 23.14
C ASN A 306 -17.55 -10.87 22.63
N PRO A 307 -17.05 -11.83 23.43
CA PRO A 307 -17.36 -12.04 24.85
C PRO A 307 -16.92 -10.84 25.72
N ASN A 308 -17.42 -10.78 26.95
CA ASN A 308 -17.20 -9.65 27.84
C ASN A 308 -15.73 -9.55 28.29
N PHE A 309 -14.92 -8.87 27.49
CA PHE A 309 -13.53 -8.52 27.82
C PHE A 309 -13.44 -7.13 28.41
N LYS A 310 -12.40 -6.92 29.22
CA LYS A 310 -12.14 -5.60 29.81
C LYS A 310 -11.65 -4.65 28.73
N VAL A 311 -12.29 -3.49 28.62
CA VAL A 311 -11.87 -2.40 27.73
C VAL A 311 -11.34 -1.25 28.58
N THR A 312 -10.11 -0.81 28.32
CA THR A 312 -9.45 0.28 29.07
C THR A 312 -8.89 1.32 28.10
N PRO A 313 -9.21 2.61 28.24
CA PRO A 313 -8.57 3.65 27.42
C PRO A 313 -7.13 3.92 27.87
N SER A 314 -6.27 4.35 26.96
CA SER A 314 -4.98 4.94 27.27
C SER A 314 -5.12 6.29 27.98
N GLU A 315 -4.08 6.71 28.72
CA GLU A 315 -4.08 7.99 29.45
C GLU A 315 -4.30 9.21 28.53
N ASN A 316 -3.79 9.15 27.30
CA ASN A 316 -3.97 10.19 26.29
C ASN A 316 -5.24 10.03 25.43
N GLU A 317 -6.04 8.99 25.72
CA GLU A 317 -7.31 8.69 25.05
C GLU A 317 -7.23 8.57 23.51
N TYR A 318 -6.09 8.08 23.01
CA TYR A 318 -5.90 7.70 21.60
C TYR A 318 -6.04 6.20 21.33
N PHE A 319 -6.05 5.37 22.38
CA PHE A 319 -6.13 3.91 22.25
C PHE A 319 -7.15 3.31 23.21
N LEU A 320 -7.88 2.30 22.74
CA LEU A 320 -8.63 1.36 23.57
C LEU A 320 -7.89 0.03 23.60
N TYR A 321 -7.63 -0.46 24.81
CA TYR A 321 -7.06 -1.77 25.06
C TYR A 321 -8.16 -2.75 25.41
N LEU A 322 -8.32 -3.77 24.58
CA LEU A 322 -9.23 -4.89 24.81
C LEU A 322 -8.39 -6.03 25.40
N ASP A 323 -8.48 -6.21 26.72
CA ASP A 323 -7.71 -7.20 27.48
C ASP A 323 -8.44 -8.55 27.51
N GLU A 324 -7.90 -9.51 26.76
CA GLU A 324 -8.47 -10.83 26.51
C GLU A 324 -7.92 -11.87 27.50
N VAL A 325 -8.08 -11.60 28.80
CA VAL A 325 -7.64 -12.51 29.86
C VAL A 325 -8.40 -13.85 29.74
N ASN A 326 -7.67 -14.96 29.75
CA ASN A 326 -8.21 -16.32 29.56
C ASN A 326 -8.89 -16.55 28.21
N LYS A 327 -8.40 -15.92 27.13
CA LYS A 327 -8.93 -16.15 25.79
C LYS A 327 -9.00 -17.63 25.43
N VAL A 328 -10.18 -18.08 24.99
CA VAL A 328 -10.39 -19.41 24.43
C VAL A 328 -10.11 -19.34 22.93
N PRO A 329 -9.25 -20.19 22.35
CA PRO A 329 -9.02 -20.22 20.91
C PRO A 329 -10.30 -20.44 20.10
N ASN A 330 -10.34 -19.91 18.87
CA ASN A 330 -11.47 -19.97 17.93
C ASN A 330 -12.75 -19.30 18.47
N THR A 331 -12.59 -18.32 19.35
CA THR A 331 -13.69 -17.48 19.83
C THR A 331 -13.82 -16.27 18.93
N VAL A 332 -15.01 -16.05 18.38
CA VAL A 332 -15.32 -14.82 17.66
C VAL A 332 -15.56 -13.70 18.66
N VAL A 333 -14.77 -12.64 18.52
CA VAL A 333 -14.88 -11.42 19.29
C VAL A 333 -15.48 -10.34 18.40
N THR A 334 -16.54 -9.70 18.89
CA THR A 334 -17.16 -8.54 18.27
C THR A 334 -17.00 -7.35 19.19
N PHE A 335 -16.39 -6.28 18.68
CA PHE A 335 -16.28 -5.00 19.36
C PHE A 335 -16.95 -3.92 18.52
N LYS A 336 -17.78 -3.09 19.16
CA LYS A 336 -18.40 -1.92 18.54
C LYS A 336 -18.18 -0.69 19.42
N LEU A 337 -17.91 0.45 18.79
CA LEU A 337 -17.71 1.73 19.43
C LEU A 337 -18.66 2.75 18.80
N PHE A 338 -19.36 3.51 19.65
CA PHE A 338 -20.37 4.48 19.25
C PHE A 338 -20.13 5.81 19.96
N PRO A 339 -20.42 6.96 19.31
CA PRO A 339 -20.63 8.21 20.03
C PRO A 339 -21.77 8.09 21.06
N LEU A 340 -21.70 8.82 22.17
CA LEU A 340 -22.82 8.84 23.14
C LEU A 340 -24.12 9.41 22.56
N SER A 341 -24.04 10.23 21.51
CA SER A 341 -25.20 10.78 20.81
C SER A 341 -25.86 9.80 19.84
N PHE A 342 -25.25 8.64 19.57
CA PHE A 342 -25.76 7.69 18.58
C PHE A 342 -27.01 6.96 19.09
N THR A 343 -28.09 7.07 18.33
CA THR A 343 -29.36 6.36 18.55
C THR A 343 -29.57 5.30 17.48
N ASP A 344 -29.95 4.08 17.86
CA ASP A 344 -30.03 2.91 16.97
C ASP A 344 -31.08 3.02 15.83
N SER A 345 -31.79 4.16 15.70
CA SER A 345 -32.70 4.45 14.59
C SER A 345 -32.03 5.04 13.34
N GLU A 346 -30.72 5.33 13.39
CA GLU A 346 -29.94 5.68 12.20
C GLU A 346 -29.50 4.39 11.50
N ASP A 347 -30.04 4.13 10.30
CA ASP A 347 -29.80 2.93 9.50
C ASP A 347 -28.30 2.59 9.40
N ILE A 348 -27.85 1.66 10.24
CA ILE A 348 -26.59 0.95 10.02
C ILE A 348 -26.86 0.05 8.82
N HIS A 349 -26.38 0.42 7.63
CA HIS A 349 -26.30 -0.53 6.53
C HIS A 349 -25.50 -1.73 7.01
N PRO A 350 -26.12 -2.93 7.15
CA PRO A 350 -25.38 -4.10 7.58
C PRO A 350 -24.32 -4.38 6.52
N VAL A 351 -23.05 -4.37 6.95
CA VAL A 351 -21.97 -4.99 6.18
C VAL A 351 -22.39 -6.44 5.98
N THR A 352 -22.91 -6.72 4.79
CA THR A 352 -23.37 -8.05 4.44
C THR A 352 -22.13 -8.91 4.38
N VAL A 353 -21.98 -9.83 5.34
CA VAL A 353 -21.08 -10.97 5.21
C VAL A 353 -21.68 -11.82 4.08
N MET A 354 -21.35 -11.49 2.83
CA MET A 354 -21.60 -12.40 1.73
C MET A 354 -20.61 -13.56 1.87
N GLY A 355 -21.11 -14.68 2.36
CA GLY A 355 -20.39 -15.94 2.34
C GLY A 355 -20.04 -16.31 0.90
N ASP A 356 -18.83 -16.85 0.74
CA ASP A 356 -18.32 -17.44 -0.50
C ASP A 356 -19.28 -18.50 -1.05
N LYS A 357 -20.18 -18.09 -1.94
CA LYS A 357 -20.88 -18.98 -2.86
C LYS A 357 -21.06 -18.27 -4.21
N HIS A 358 -20.01 -18.30 -5.03
CA HIS A 358 -20.11 -18.47 -6.48
C HIS A 358 -18.70 -18.47 -7.11
N LEU A 359 -18.00 -19.59 -6.98
CA LEU A 359 -16.87 -19.95 -7.84
C LEU A 359 -16.92 -21.47 -8.10
N SER A 360 -18.02 -21.96 -8.67
CA SER A 360 -18.08 -23.29 -9.29
C SER A 360 -19.32 -23.40 -10.17
N GLU A 361 -19.30 -22.79 -11.35
CA GLU A 361 -20.17 -23.12 -12.48
C GLU A 361 -19.86 -22.12 -13.60
N ASN A 362 -18.83 -22.41 -14.41
CA ASN A 362 -18.69 -21.93 -15.79
C ASN A 362 -17.50 -22.61 -16.52
N HIS A 363 -17.39 -23.92 -16.35
CA HIS A 363 -16.60 -24.78 -17.23
C HIS A 363 -17.48 -25.94 -17.67
N ASN A 364 -18.44 -25.68 -18.58
CA ASN A 364 -19.05 -26.72 -19.42
C ASN A 364 -19.96 -26.20 -20.56
N GLU A 365 -19.66 -25.03 -21.14
CA GLU A 365 -20.32 -24.62 -22.40
C GLU A 365 -19.28 -24.14 -23.41
N ASN A 366 -18.50 -25.06 -23.96
CA ASN A 366 -17.77 -24.82 -25.22
C ASN A 366 -17.51 -26.08 -26.07
N GLU A 367 -18.33 -27.12 -25.93
CA GLU A 367 -18.20 -28.35 -26.74
C GLU A 367 -19.42 -28.72 -27.61
N LYS A 368 -20.38 -27.81 -27.80
CA LYS A 368 -21.55 -28.09 -28.68
C LYS A 368 -21.81 -27.04 -29.75
N LYS A 369 -20.78 -26.65 -30.51
CA LYS A 369 -20.95 -26.05 -31.86
C LYS A 369 -19.81 -26.41 -32.81
N LYS A 370 -19.63 -27.69 -33.09
CA LYS A 370 -19.06 -28.21 -34.35
C LYS A 370 -19.64 -29.58 -34.65
N LYS A 371 -20.74 -29.60 -35.40
CA LYS A 371 -21.14 -30.68 -36.31
C LYS A 371 -21.79 -30.05 -37.52
#